data_AF-Q03RQ1-F1
#
_entry.id   AF-Q03RQ1-F1
#
_cell.length_a   1.000
_cell.length_b   1.000
_cell.length_c   1.000
_cell.angle_alpha   90.00
_cell.angle_beta   90.00
_cell.angle_gamma   90.00
#
_symmetry.space_group_name_H-M   'P 1'
#
loop_
_entity.id
_entity.type
_entity.pdbx_description
1 polymer ?
#
loop_
_entity_poly.entity_id
_entity_poly.type
_entity_poly.pdbx_seq_one_letter_code
_entity_poly.pdbx_strand_id
1 'polypeptide(L)'
;MINENDPSTLTTSGRLLNYNNAIKDGLQTGLRFTELMDQLIKTTDPDELVTAATELADFTLDSDFVTFPHQYSHADYYLLFMSRMLELHDQGKHVILQSRDHHEELTQQLTPLGDRGTFNFRVETSENGGVYYRERATGQSLFYLNLERKMFRFNSHALTQLFIIDLHDSVPADTIKASVGILVDFARYLKEDYGYSVDFNILDAANRQNYAVRSTDLPAGVVDRLFVMAAQNDYMLTNGVNGNGAEIALGRGIVVDIFNNQLDGQPEWVLTVHDDDQKISWFDVLLRFDFMRDWYLENLTELEITSDPLIFG
;
A
#
# COMPACT_ATOMS: atom_id res chain seq x y z
N MET A 1 -2.89 -53.91 -15.22
CA MET A 1 -2.59 -52.68 -15.98
C MET A 1 -1.27 -52.16 -15.43
N ILE A 2 -0.19 -52.29 -16.19
CA ILE A 2 1.11 -51.72 -15.84
C ILE A 2 1.00 -50.25 -16.25
N ASN A 3 1.27 -49.35 -15.30
CA ASN A 3 1.28 -47.93 -15.58
C ASN A 3 2.53 -47.63 -16.40
N GLU A 4 2.41 -47.31 -17.69
CA GLU A 4 3.55 -47.08 -18.60
C GLU A 4 4.42 -45.87 -18.19
N ASN A 5 3.98 -45.11 -17.17
CA ASN A 5 4.72 -43.99 -16.57
C ASN A 5 5.45 -44.35 -15.27
N ASP A 6 5.54 -45.63 -14.87
CA ASP A 6 6.32 -46.03 -13.69
C ASP A 6 7.83 -46.07 -14.02
N PRO A 7 8.68 -45.22 -13.39
CA PRO A 7 10.12 -45.15 -13.67
C PRO A 7 10.86 -46.48 -13.48
N SER A 8 10.28 -47.38 -12.66
CA SER A 8 10.82 -48.71 -12.40
C SER A 8 10.70 -49.68 -13.58
N THR A 9 9.91 -49.35 -14.61
CA THR A 9 9.61 -50.23 -15.76
C THR A 9 10.27 -49.83 -17.09
N LEU A 10 10.97 -48.68 -17.13
CA LEU A 10 11.61 -48.17 -18.35
C LEU A 10 12.93 -48.86 -18.69
N THR A 11 13.13 -49.15 -19.98
CA THR A 11 14.41 -49.59 -20.56
C THR A 11 15.48 -48.51 -20.42
N THR A 12 16.78 -48.87 -20.54
CA THR A 12 17.89 -47.89 -20.47
C THR A 12 17.71 -46.70 -21.41
N SER A 13 17.29 -46.96 -22.66
CA SER A 13 17.00 -45.90 -23.64
C SER A 13 15.79 -45.04 -23.24
N GLY A 14 14.75 -45.65 -22.66
CA GLY A 14 13.59 -44.92 -22.14
C GLY A 14 13.95 -44.01 -20.96
N ARG A 15 14.81 -44.47 -20.05
CA ARG A 15 15.32 -43.65 -18.94
C ARG A 15 16.15 -42.46 -19.42
N LEU A 16 17.05 -42.68 -20.39
CA LEU A 16 17.88 -41.60 -20.96
C LEU A 16 17.03 -40.59 -21.74
N LEU A 17 16.00 -41.05 -22.46
CA LEU A 17 15.08 -40.17 -23.18
C LEU A 17 14.28 -39.31 -22.21
N ASN A 18 13.73 -39.91 -21.15
CA ASN A 18 12.98 -39.18 -20.12
C ASN A 18 13.85 -38.14 -19.40
N TYR A 19 15.07 -38.51 -19.02
CA TYR A 19 16.04 -37.56 -18.44
C TYR A 19 16.31 -36.37 -19.38
N ASN A 20 16.57 -36.64 -20.67
CA ASN A 20 16.83 -35.58 -21.65
C ASN A 20 15.59 -34.69 -21.90
N ASN A 21 14.40 -35.27 -21.88
CA ASN A 21 13.15 -34.50 -22.00
C ASN A 21 12.92 -33.61 -20.78
N ALA A 22 13.14 -34.12 -19.56
CA ALA A 22 12.98 -33.33 -18.34
C ALA A 22 13.94 -32.12 -18.29
N ILE A 23 15.18 -32.28 -18.78
CA ILE A 23 16.10 -31.13 -18.94
C ILE A 23 15.54 -30.12 -19.95
N LYS A 24 15.04 -30.58 -21.10
CA LYS A 24 14.46 -29.68 -22.12
C LYS A 24 13.27 -28.92 -21.57
N ASP A 25 12.40 -29.57 -20.82
CA ASP A 25 11.24 -28.95 -20.19
C ASP A 25 11.68 -27.87 -19.19
N GLY A 26 12.66 -28.15 -18.34
CA GLY A 26 13.24 -27.15 -17.42
C GLY A 26 13.87 -25.95 -18.13
N LEU A 27 14.54 -26.17 -19.26
CA LEU A 27 15.07 -25.08 -20.08
C LEU A 27 13.97 -24.25 -20.76
N GLN A 28 12.87 -24.90 -21.18
CA GLN A 28 11.69 -24.20 -21.72
C GLN A 28 10.99 -23.35 -20.67
N THR A 29 10.91 -23.81 -19.42
CA THR A 29 10.44 -22.98 -18.29
C THR A 29 11.26 -21.70 -18.15
N GLY A 30 12.60 -21.80 -18.26
CA GLY A 30 13.48 -20.63 -18.26
C GLY A 30 13.22 -19.67 -19.43
N LEU A 31 12.94 -20.18 -20.63
CA LEU A 31 12.58 -19.34 -21.77
C LEU A 31 11.26 -18.59 -21.52
N ARG A 32 10.22 -19.29 -21.04
CA ARG A 32 8.92 -18.68 -20.70
C ARG A 32 9.09 -17.59 -19.64
N PHE A 33 9.90 -17.83 -18.62
CA PHE A 33 10.24 -16.82 -17.62
C PHE A 33 10.84 -15.57 -18.26
N THR A 34 11.80 -15.72 -19.18
CA THR A 34 12.40 -14.57 -19.87
C THR A 34 11.41 -13.82 -20.76
N GLU A 35 10.45 -14.52 -21.39
CA GLU A 35 9.39 -13.88 -22.18
C GLU A 35 8.48 -13.01 -21.30
N LEU A 36 8.09 -13.51 -20.12
CA LEU A 36 7.31 -12.74 -19.15
C LEU A 36 8.09 -11.52 -18.63
N MET A 37 9.38 -11.67 -18.33
CA MET A 37 10.24 -10.55 -17.94
C MET A 37 10.36 -9.51 -19.06
N ASP A 38 10.55 -9.95 -20.30
CA ASP A 38 10.59 -9.07 -21.47
C ASP A 38 9.28 -8.29 -21.64
N GLN A 39 8.14 -8.95 -21.44
CA GLN A 39 6.82 -8.33 -21.47
C GLN A 39 6.69 -7.29 -20.36
N LEU A 40 7.00 -7.64 -19.10
CA LEU A 40 6.97 -6.72 -17.96
C LEU A 40 7.82 -5.47 -18.20
N ILE A 41 8.99 -5.62 -18.81
CA ILE A 41 9.93 -4.51 -19.03
C ILE A 41 9.51 -3.63 -20.21
N LYS A 42 9.07 -4.22 -21.32
CA LYS A 42 8.93 -3.52 -22.61
C LYS A 42 7.51 -3.07 -22.92
N THR A 43 6.50 -3.71 -22.33
CA THR A 43 5.12 -3.38 -22.67
C THR A 43 4.76 -1.96 -22.22
N THR A 44 3.79 -1.40 -22.93
CA THR A 44 3.11 -0.15 -22.59
C THR A 44 1.61 -0.38 -22.41
N ASP A 45 1.15 -1.62 -22.64
CA ASP A 45 -0.24 -2.00 -22.45
C ASP A 45 -0.50 -2.35 -20.97
N PRO A 46 -1.49 -1.72 -20.32
CA PRO A 46 -1.81 -1.97 -18.91
C PRO A 46 -2.15 -3.43 -18.59
N ASP A 47 -2.93 -4.08 -19.45
CA ASP A 47 -3.37 -5.46 -19.22
C ASP A 47 -2.20 -6.43 -19.38
N GLU A 48 -1.35 -6.23 -20.40
CA GLU A 48 -0.12 -7.00 -20.57
C GLU A 48 0.85 -6.83 -19.40
N LEU A 49 0.96 -5.63 -18.83
CA LEU A 49 1.84 -5.34 -17.70
C LEU A 49 1.40 -6.09 -16.44
N VAL A 50 0.11 -5.99 -16.08
CA VAL A 50 -0.45 -6.71 -14.92
C VAL A 50 -0.41 -8.22 -15.13
N THR A 51 -0.72 -8.70 -16.33
CA THR A 51 -0.68 -10.13 -16.64
C THR A 51 0.73 -10.69 -16.44
N ALA A 52 1.74 -10.03 -17.00
CA ALA A 52 3.13 -10.46 -16.84
C ALA A 52 3.57 -10.42 -15.37
N ALA A 53 3.24 -9.36 -14.63
CA ALA A 53 3.56 -9.24 -13.21
C ALA A 53 2.90 -10.34 -12.36
N THR A 54 1.63 -10.65 -12.65
CA THR A 54 0.87 -11.69 -11.94
C THR A 54 1.45 -13.07 -12.23
N GLU A 55 1.71 -13.39 -13.51
CA GLU A 55 2.32 -14.69 -13.85
C GLU A 55 3.72 -14.86 -13.26
N LEU A 56 4.53 -13.79 -13.22
CA LEU A 56 5.86 -13.81 -12.60
C LEU A 56 5.78 -13.98 -11.07
N ALA A 57 4.82 -13.31 -10.43
CA ALA A 57 4.62 -13.40 -8.99
C ALA A 57 4.33 -14.82 -8.52
N ASP A 58 3.71 -15.67 -9.34
CA ASP A 58 3.41 -17.08 -9.01
C ASP A 58 4.32 -18.08 -9.76
N PHE A 59 5.32 -17.59 -10.49
CA PHE A 59 6.15 -18.42 -11.34
C PHE A 59 7.13 -19.30 -10.54
N THR A 60 7.13 -20.60 -10.80
CA THR A 60 8.16 -21.52 -10.31
C THR A 60 9.16 -21.78 -11.42
N LEU A 61 10.36 -21.18 -11.31
CA LEU A 61 11.39 -21.26 -12.33
C LEU A 61 12.19 -22.57 -12.27
N ASP A 62 12.46 -23.06 -11.07
CA ASP A 62 13.17 -24.32 -10.88
C ASP A 62 12.31 -25.54 -11.21
N SER A 63 12.99 -26.61 -11.60
CA SER A 63 12.42 -27.94 -11.77
C SER A 63 13.30 -28.97 -11.07
N ASP A 64 12.83 -30.21 -10.98
CA ASP A 64 13.60 -31.32 -10.41
C ASP A 64 14.94 -31.58 -11.15
N PHE A 65 15.10 -31.09 -12.39
CA PHE A 65 16.24 -31.37 -13.26
C PHE A 65 17.08 -30.15 -13.64
N VAL A 66 16.54 -28.94 -13.49
CA VAL A 66 17.21 -27.68 -13.85
C VAL A 66 16.96 -26.67 -12.73
N THR A 67 18.04 -26.11 -12.19
CA THR A 67 18.03 -25.06 -11.17
C THR A 67 18.66 -23.80 -11.73
N PHE A 68 18.00 -22.67 -11.54
CA PHE A 68 18.50 -21.35 -11.92
C PHE A 68 19.05 -20.65 -10.67
N PRO A 69 20.36 -20.41 -10.56
CA PRO A 69 20.96 -19.99 -9.29
C PRO A 69 20.65 -18.55 -8.90
N HIS A 70 20.08 -17.74 -9.81
CA HIS A 70 19.77 -16.34 -9.56
C HIS A 70 18.30 -16.04 -9.88
N GLN A 71 17.50 -15.79 -8.84
CA GLN A 71 16.06 -15.57 -8.94
C GLN A 71 15.57 -14.52 -7.95
N TYR A 72 14.85 -13.54 -8.45
CA TYR A 72 14.06 -12.68 -7.57
C TYR A 72 12.94 -13.46 -6.89
N SER A 73 12.59 -13.04 -5.68
CA SER A 73 11.46 -13.60 -4.95
C SER A 73 10.12 -13.22 -5.57
N HIS A 74 9.07 -13.96 -5.26
CA HIS A 74 7.69 -13.65 -5.68
C HIS A 74 7.29 -12.19 -5.39
N ALA A 75 7.68 -11.66 -4.23
CA ALA A 75 7.37 -10.29 -3.83
C ALA A 75 8.14 -9.23 -4.65
N ASP A 76 9.32 -9.56 -5.16
CA ASP A 76 10.13 -8.62 -5.93
C ASP A 76 9.49 -8.27 -7.28
N TYR A 77 8.71 -9.18 -7.88
CA TYR A 77 7.95 -8.89 -9.11
C TYR A 77 6.85 -7.86 -8.90
N TYR A 78 6.25 -7.77 -7.71
CA TYR A 78 5.35 -6.66 -7.37
C TYR A 78 6.09 -5.32 -7.33
N LEU A 79 7.35 -5.33 -6.88
CA LEU A 79 8.17 -4.12 -6.82
C LEU A 79 8.60 -3.65 -8.22
N LEU A 80 8.97 -4.60 -9.08
CA LEU A 80 9.23 -4.35 -10.49
C LEU A 80 7.99 -3.79 -11.19
N PHE A 81 6.82 -4.40 -10.96
CA PHE A 81 5.54 -3.92 -11.48
C PHE A 81 5.24 -2.48 -11.05
N MET A 82 5.31 -2.19 -9.75
CA MET A 82 5.11 -0.83 -9.23
C MET A 82 6.09 0.17 -9.86
N SER A 83 7.36 -0.21 -9.96
CA SER A 83 8.40 0.66 -10.53
C SER A 83 8.15 0.95 -12.00
N ARG A 84 7.75 -0.08 -12.76
CA ARG A 84 7.45 0.06 -14.18
C ARG A 84 6.17 0.85 -14.43
N MET A 85 5.14 0.67 -13.61
CA MET A 85 3.94 1.50 -13.67
C MET A 85 4.29 2.97 -13.43
N LEU A 86 5.03 3.28 -12.36
CA LEU A 86 5.45 4.66 -12.10
C LEU A 86 6.27 5.24 -13.26
N GLU A 87 7.14 4.46 -13.88
CA GLU A 87 7.88 4.88 -15.07
C GLU A 87 6.97 5.17 -16.28
N LEU A 88 5.94 4.35 -16.54
CA LEU A 88 4.94 4.60 -17.59
C LEU A 88 4.18 5.92 -17.41
N HIS A 89 4.05 6.39 -16.17
CA HIS A 89 3.40 7.65 -15.82
C HIS A 89 4.38 8.81 -15.59
N ASP A 90 5.60 8.72 -16.11
CA ASP A 90 6.67 9.72 -15.96
C ASP A 90 7.09 9.99 -14.49
N GLN A 91 6.73 9.08 -13.57
CA GLN A 91 7.05 9.14 -12.14
C GLN A 91 8.28 8.31 -11.76
N GLY A 92 8.92 7.61 -12.71
CA GLY A 92 10.05 6.71 -12.44
C GLY A 92 11.23 7.37 -11.71
N LYS A 93 11.48 8.67 -11.91
CA LYS A 93 12.53 9.43 -11.20
C LYS A 93 12.30 9.57 -9.68
N HIS A 94 11.08 9.34 -9.22
CA HIS A 94 10.69 9.47 -7.82
C HIS A 94 10.95 8.21 -7.01
N VAL A 95 11.35 7.12 -7.67
CA VAL A 95 11.72 5.85 -7.04
C VAL A 95 13.07 5.36 -7.56
N ILE A 96 13.85 4.73 -6.69
CA ILE A 96 15.10 4.08 -7.07
C ILE A 96 15.00 2.62 -6.69
N LEU A 97 15.03 1.74 -7.68
CA LEU A 97 15.10 0.30 -7.47
C LEU A 97 16.56 -0.10 -7.22
N GLN A 98 16.80 -0.82 -6.14
CA GLN A 98 18.11 -1.32 -5.76
C GLN A 98 18.07 -2.84 -5.66
N SER A 99 19.05 -3.50 -6.26
CA SER A 99 19.35 -4.92 -6.08
C SER A 99 20.63 -5.01 -5.26
N ARG A 100 20.66 -5.86 -4.23
CA ARG A 100 21.90 -6.11 -3.49
C ARG A 100 22.73 -7.17 -4.21
N ASP A 101 24.03 -6.95 -4.32
CA ASP A 101 24.95 -7.97 -4.79
C ASP A 101 24.87 -9.19 -3.85
N HIS A 102 24.70 -10.38 -4.43
CA HIS A 102 24.61 -11.68 -3.73
C HIS A 102 23.38 -11.89 -2.82
N HIS A 103 22.43 -10.96 -2.80
CA HIS A 103 21.13 -11.14 -2.17
C HIS A 103 20.07 -10.72 -3.18
N GLU A 104 19.39 -11.70 -3.78
CA GLU A 104 18.28 -11.51 -4.71
C GLU A 104 17.03 -10.99 -3.99
N GLU A 105 17.17 -9.85 -3.32
CA GLU A 105 16.11 -9.06 -2.71
C GLU A 105 16.15 -7.69 -3.38
N LEU A 106 15.01 -7.27 -3.93
CA LEU A 106 14.83 -5.91 -4.42
C LEU A 106 14.31 -5.02 -3.31
N THR A 107 14.84 -3.80 -3.28
CA THR A 107 14.32 -2.72 -2.44
C THR A 107 14.05 -1.50 -3.29
N GLN A 108 13.04 -0.74 -2.92
CA GLN A 108 12.72 0.52 -3.55
C GLN A 108 12.95 1.65 -2.56
N GLN A 109 13.62 2.69 -3.02
CA GLN A 109 13.82 3.91 -2.27
C GLN A 109 12.91 5.00 -2.82
N LEU A 110 12.14 5.68 -1.98
CA LEU A 110 11.43 6.89 -2.38
C LEU A 110 12.43 8.05 -2.39
N THR A 111 12.71 8.60 -3.57
CA THR A 111 13.74 9.64 -3.77
C THR A 111 13.64 10.81 -2.77
N PRO A 112 12.45 11.35 -2.43
CA PRO A 112 12.38 12.47 -1.48
C PRO A 112 12.85 12.12 -0.06
N LEU A 113 12.70 10.87 0.39
CA LEU A 113 13.10 10.45 1.75
C LEU A 113 14.59 10.10 1.86
N GLY A 114 15.28 9.90 0.74
CA GLY A 114 16.63 9.34 0.74
C GLY A 114 16.65 8.01 1.49
N ASP A 115 17.70 7.71 2.25
CA ASP A 115 17.89 6.40 2.87
C ASP A 115 16.83 6.06 3.94
N ARG A 116 16.09 7.06 4.40
CA ARG A 116 14.98 6.92 5.37
C ARG A 116 13.70 6.36 4.76
N GLY A 117 13.65 6.22 3.44
CA GLY A 117 12.50 5.70 2.71
C GLY A 117 12.86 4.47 1.90
N THR A 118 13.44 3.46 2.53
CA THR A 118 13.74 2.17 1.87
C THR A 118 12.65 1.16 2.20
N PHE A 119 12.08 0.56 1.17
CA PHE A 119 10.92 -0.32 1.26
C PHE A 119 11.13 -1.61 0.46
N ASN A 120 10.37 -2.64 0.79
CA ASN A 120 10.20 -3.82 -0.06
C ASN A 120 8.82 -4.45 0.12
N PHE A 121 8.43 -5.27 -0.84
CA PHE A 121 7.24 -6.10 -0.67
C PHE A 121 7.55 -7.34 0.18
N ARG A 122 6.55 -7.78 0.95
CA ARG A 122 6.54 -9.05 1.68
C ARG A 122 5.27 -9.81 1.33
N VAL A 123 5.40 -11.08 1.00
CA VAL A 123 4.26 -11.97 0.73
C VAL A 123 3.36 -12.05 1.96
N GLU A 124 2.06 -11.90 1.74
CA GLU A 124 1.07 -12.19 2.75
C GLU A 124 0.80 -13.71 2.80
N THR A 125 0.93 -14.30 3.98
CA THR A 125 0.93 -15.77 4.14
C THR A 125 -0.44 -16.37 4.47
N SER A 126 -1.47 -15.53 4.66
CA SER A 126 -2.85 -15.98 4.84
C SER A 126 -3.52 -16.34 3.51
N GLU A 127 -4.74 -16.88 3.59
CA GLU A 127 -5.59 -17.20 2.43
C GLU A 127 -5.99 -15.96 1.59
N ASN A 128 -5.70 -14.75 2.08
CA ASN A 128 -5.90 -13.52 1.32
C ASN A 128 -4.93 -13.40 0.13
N GLY A 129 -3.75 -14.02 0.21
CA GLY A 129 -2.68 -13.87 -0.78
C GLY A 129 -2.21 -12.42 -0.92
N GLY A 130 -1.47 -12.11 -1.97
CA GLY A 130 -0.96 -10.76 -2.22
C GLY A 130 0.29 -10.40 -1.40
N VAL A 131 0.56 -9.11 -1.28
CA VAL A 131 1.78 -8.58 -0.65
C VAL A 131 1.52 -7.31 0.16
N TYR A 132 2.38 -7.05 1.14
CA TYR A 132 2.47 -5.77 1.84
C TYR A 132 3.70 -4.99 1.43
N TYR A 133 3.53 -3.70 1.10
CA TYR A 133 4.63 -2.78 0.90
C TYR A 133 5.10 -2.24 2.24
N ARG A 134 6.33 -2.60 2.62
CA ARG A 134 6.82 -2.48 4.00
C ARG A 134 8.07 -1.62 4.08
N GLU A 135 8.09 -0.68 5.02
CA GLU A 135 9.28 0.10 5.37
C GLU A 135 10.28 -0.77 6.15
N ARG A 136 11.56 -0.70 5.80
CA ARG A 136 12.56 -1.67 6.31
C ARG A 136 13.02 -1.43 7.74
N ALA A 137 13.13 -0.18 8.18
CA ALA A 137 13.70 0.16 9.49
C ALA A 137 12.75 -0.15 10.65
N THR A 138 11.48 0.21 10.50
CA THR A 138 10.39 0.07 11.48
C THR A 138 9.57 -1.19 11.23
N GLY A 139 9.53 -1.67 9.99
CA GLY A 139 8.68 -2.77 9.60
C GLY A 139 7.21 -2.39 9.43
N GLN A 140 6.89 -1.11 9.24
CA GLN A 140 5.52 -0.66 8.99
C GLN A 140 5.05 -1.05 7.57
N SER A 141 3.92 -1.74 7.48
CA SER A 141 3.29 -2.16 6.22
C SER A 141 2.31 -1.09 5.76
N LEU A 142 2.73 -0.22 4.84
CA LEU A 142 1.99 0.98 4.44
C LEU A 142 0.72 0.67 3.65
N PHE A 143 0.75 -0.38 2.84
CA PHE A 143 -0.41 -0.81 2.07
C PHE A 143 -0.33 -2.29 1.69
N TYR A 144 -1.47 -2.83 1.33
CA TYR A 144 -1.66 -4.16 0.76
C TYR A 144 -1.97 -4.06 -0.73
N LEU A 145 -1.43 -5.01 -1.51
CA LEU A 145 -1.69 -5.15 -2.94
C LEU A 145 -1.92 -6.62 -3.31
N ASN A 146 -2.98 -6.87 -4.05
CA ASN A 146 -3.27 -8.16 -4.67
C ASN A 146 -3.55 -7.95 -6.17
N LEU A 147 -2.71 -8.54 -7.02
CA LEU A 147 -2.83 -8.38 -8.48
C LEU A 147 -4.02 -9.16 -9.03
N GLU A 148 -4.19 -10.42 -8.63
CA GLU A 148 -5.28 -11.28 -9.11
C GLU A 148 -6.66 -10.73 -8.75
N ARG A 149 -6.83 -10.30 -7.48
CA ARG A 149 -8.09 -9.76 -6.96
C ARG A 149 -8.31 -8.29 -7.31
N LYS A 150 -7.34 -7.65 -7.98
CA LYS A 150 -7.32 -6.21 -8.29
C LYS A 150 -7.66 -5.35 -7.07
N MET A 151 -6.96 -5.57 -5.97
CA MET A 151 -7.24 -4.94 -4.68
C MET A 151 -6.04 -4.18 -4.15
N PHE A 152 -6.27 -2.95 -3.71
CA PHE A 152 -5.28 -2.11 -3.02
C PHE A 152 -5.90 -1.47 -1.78
N ARG A 153 -5.23 -1.54 -0.64
CA ARG A 153 -5.70 -0.95 0.64
C ARG A 153 -4.56 -0.27 1.37
N PHE A 154 -4.69 1.01 1.69
CA PHE A 154 -3.75 1.67 2.60
C PHE A 154 -3.99 1.26 4.06
N ASN A 155 -2.92 1.29 4.84
CA ASN A 155 -2.93 1.08 6.28
C ASN A 155 -2.75 2.41 7.02
N SER A 156 -3.84 2.97 7.55
CA SER A 156 -3.84 4.20 8.35
C SER A 156 -2.85 4.15 9.51
N HIS A 157 -2.83 3.07 10.28
CA HIS A 157 -1.95 2.92 11.43
C HIS A 157 -0.48 3.04 11.00
N ALA A 158 -0.09 2.29 9.97
CA ALA A 158 1.29 2.29 9.48
C ALA A 158 1.69 3.65 8.89
N LEU A 159 0.79 4.32 8.16
CA LEU A 159 1.00 5.66 7.61
C LEU A 159 1.15 6.71 8.73
N THR A 160 0.29 6.68 9.74
CA THR A 160 0.38 7.56 10.91
C THR A 160 1.68 7.32 11.66
N GLN A 161 2.01 6.07 11.98
CA GLN A 161 3.22 5.75 12.74
C GLN A 161 4.48 6.21 11.99
N LEU A 162 4.60 5.88 10.71
CA LEU A 162 5.81 6.23 9.97
C LEU A 162 5.92 7.73 9.70
N PHE A 163 4.88 8.35 9.14
CA PHE A 163 5.01 9.71 8.61
C PHE A 163 4.63 10.81 9.60
N ILE A 164 3.68 10.56 10.49
CA ILE A 164 3.18 11.56 11.43
C ILE A 164 3.91 11.48 12.78
N ILE A 165 4.43 10.31 13.15
CA ILE A 165 5.15 10.10 14.42
C ILE A 165 6.66 9.98 14.18
N ASP A 166 7.12 8.97 13.45
CA ASP A 166 8.55 8.62 13.40
C ASP A 166 9.38 9.61 12.55
N LEU A 167 8.86 10.01 11.38
CA LEU A 167 9.58 10.89 10.46
C LEU A 167 9.30 12.38 10.67
N HIS A 168 8.22 12.74 11.37
CA HIS A 168 7.73 14.11 11.48
C HIS A 168 8.81 15.11 11.93
N ASP A 169 9.55 14.78 13.00
CA ASP A 169 10.54 15.70 13.58
C ASP A 169 11.86 15.74 12.80
N SER A 170 12.10 14.77 11.92
CA SER A 170 13.39 14.59 11.22
C SER A 170 13.33 14.84 9.71
N VAL A 171 12.12 14.96 9.16
CA VAL A 171 11.87 15.13 7.73
C VAL A 171 10.89 16.29 7.52
N PRO A 172 11.21 17.27 6.65
CA PRO A 172 10.30 18.37 6.38
C PRO A 172 8.92 17.90 5.88
N ALA A 173 7.86 18.58 6.30
CA ALA A 173 6.48 18.25 5.91
C ALA A 173 6.29 18.14 4.38
N ASP A 174 6.87 19.06 3.59
CA ASP A 174 6.79 19.00 2.13
C ASP A 174 7.47 17.75 1.55
N THR A 175 8.54 17.27 2.18
CA THR A 175 9.21 16.03 1.80
C THR A 175 8.35 14.80 2.12
N ILE A 176 7.72 14.77 3.31
CA ILE A 176 6.76 13.73 3.68
C ILE A 176 5.60 13.70 2.67
N LYS A 177 5.01 14.87 2.40
CA LYS A 177 3.90 15.02 1.45
C LYS A 177 4.28 14.55 0.04
N ALA A 178 5.45 14.92 -0.46
CA ALA A 178 5.93 14.47 -1.75
C ALA A 178 6.10 12.93 -1.80
N SER A 179 6.55 12.33 -0.70
CA SER A 179 6.75 10.89 -0.60
C SER A 179 5.43 10.11 -0.59
N VAL A 180 4.47 10.56 0.22
CA VAL A 180 3.12 9.98 0.26
C VAL A 180 2.39 10.21 -1.06
N GLY A 181 2.62 11.35 -1.72
CA GLY A 181 2.10 11.64 -3.06
C GLY A 181 2.44 10.56 -4.09
N ILE A 182 3.67 10.03 -4.07
CA ILE A 182 4.08 8.93 -4.97
C ILE A 182 3.22 7.67 -4.73
N LEU A 183 2.93 7.35 -3.46
CA LEU A 183 2.11 6.19 -3.11
C LEU A 183 0.65 6.40 -3.53
N VAL A 184 0.11 7.60 -3.32
CA VAL A 184 -1.24 7.98 -3.75
C VAL A 184 -1.36 7.94 -5.27
N ASP A 185 -0.35 8.43 -5.99
CA ASP A 185 -0.33 8.41 -7.46
C ASP A 185 -0.30 6.97 -7.98
N PHE A 186 0.54 6.09 -7.41
CA PHE A 186 0.52 4.66 -7.73
C PHE A 186 -0.87 4.03 -7.53
N ALA A 187 -1.50 4.29 -6.39
CA ALA A 187 -2.85 3.79 -6.09
C ALA A 187 -3.90 4.39 -7.05
N ARG A 188 -3.74 5.66 -7.47
CA ARG A 188 -4.61 6.30 -8.46
C ARG A 188 -4.48 5.65 -9.82
N TYR A 189 -3.27 5.40 -10.32
CA TYR A 189 -3.05 4.71 -11.59
C TYR A 189 -3.66 3.32 -11.59
N LEU A 190 -3.47 2.54 -10.51
CA LEU A 190 -4.14 1.24 -10.34
C LEU A 190 -5.67 1.34 -10.48
N LYS A 191 -6.28 2.37 -9.90
CA LYS A 191 -7.73 2.59 -9.97
C LYS A 191 -8.19 3.01 -11.37
N GLU A 192 -7.53 4.00 -11.96
CA GLU A 192 -7.96 4.66 -13.19
C GLU A 192 -7.65 3.84 -14.44
N ASP A 193 -6.45 3.25 -14.51
CA ASP A 193 -5.96 2.59 -15.72
C ASP A 193 -6.14 1.07 -15.68
N TYR A 194 -6.17 0.47 -14.49
CA TYR A 194 -6.19 -1.00 -14.32
C TYR A 194 -7.49 -1.52 -13.67
N GLY A 195 -8.37 -0.62 -13.23
CA GLY A 195 -9.68 -0.95 -12.65
C GLY A 195 -9.62 -1.59 -11.26
N TYR A 196 -8.60 -1.27 -10.46
CA TYR A 196 -8.47 -1.81 -9.11
C TYR A 196 -9.51 -1.21 -8.16
N SER A 197 -9.97 -2.03 -7.22
CA SER A 197 -10.63 -1.55 -6.01
C SER A 197 -9.57 -0.96 -5.10
N VAL A 198 -9.61 0.36 -4.88
CA VAL A 198 -8.63 1.10 -4.07
C VAL A 198 -9.33 1.75 -2.90
N ASP A 199 -8.85 1.46 -1.68
CA ASP A 199 -9.16 2.23 -0.48
C ASP A 199 -8.00 3.18 -0.17
N PHE A 200 -8.23 4.48 -0.39
CA PHE A 200 -7.27 5.55 -0.07
C PHE A 200 -7.17 5.82 1.44
N ASN A 201 -8.17 5.37 2.21
CA ASN A 201 -8.22 5.48 3.66
C ASN A 201 -7.89 6.91 4.15
N ILE A 202 -6.98 7.07 5.12
CA ILE A 202 -6.55 8.37 5.68
C ILE A 202 -6.02 9.38 4.63
N LEU A 203 -5.69 8.91 3.43
CA LEU A 203 -5.16 9.72 2.32
C LEU A 203 -6.25 10.15 1.31
N ASP A 204 -7.49 9.64 1.42
CA ASP A 204 -8.57 10.07 0.54
C ASP A 204 -8.91 11.54 0.81
N ALA A 205 -8.98 12.37 -0.23
CA ALA A 205 -9.24 13.81 -0.11
C ALA A 205 -10.66 14.21 -0.58
N ALA A 206 -11.51 13.24 -0.90
CA ALA A 206 -12.87 13.55 -1.30
C ALA A 206 -13.67 14.12 -0.11
N ASN A 207 -14.39 15.22 -0.31
CA ASN A 207 -15.19 15.86 0.75
C ASN A 207 -16.31 14.98 1.31
N ARG A 208 -16.62 13.87 0.65
CA ARG A 208 -17.59 12.86 1.09
C ARG A 208 -16.95 11.72 1.90
N GLN A 209 -15.64 11.76 2.11
CA GLN A 209 -14.93 10.73 2.84
C GLN A 209 -15.22 10.83 4.33
N ASN A 210 -15.73 9.74 4.88
CA ASN A 210 -15.85 9.56 6.33
C ASN A 210 -14.65 8.73 6.80
N TYR A 211 -13.78 9.31 7.61
CA TYR A 211 -12.72 8.55 8.28
C TYR A 211 -13.28 7.99 9.58
N ALA A 212 -13.70 6.72 9.54
CA ALA A 212 -14.20 6.02 10.71
C ALA A 212 -13.09 5.88 11.77
N VAL A 213 -13.39 6.27 13.00
CA VAL A 213 -12.48 6.14 14.13
C VAL A 213 -12.70 4.83 14.87
N ARG A 214 -11.68 4.38 15.60
CA ARG A 214 -11.71 3.11 16.35
C ARG A 214 -12.82 3.04 17.39
N SER A 215 -13.10 4.13 18.12
CA SER A 215 -14.10 4.11 19.19
C SER A 215 -15.52 4.28 18.67
N THR A 216 -16.41 3.38 19.08
CA THR A 216 -17.86 3.50 18.85
C THR A 216 -18.54 4.47 19.81
N ASP A 217 -17.95 4.72 20.97
CA ASP A 217 -18.43 5.69 21.96
C ASP A 217 -17.28 6.63 22.34
N LEU A 218 -17.22 7.80 21.69
CA LEU A 218 -16.15 8.75 21.90
C LEU A 218 -16.31 9.45 23.27
N PRO A 219 -15.31 9.37 24.16
CA PRO A 219 -15.39 10.05 25.45
C PRO A 219 -15.54 11.58 25.27
N ALA A 220 -16.41 12.21 26.04
CA ALA A 220 -16.65 13.66 25.96
C ALA A 220 -15.35 14.50 26.09
N GLY A 221 -14.40 14.02 26.89
CA GLY A 221 -13.09 14.66 27.07
C GLY A 221 -12.22 14.75 25.81
N VAL A 222 -12.50 13.95 24.77
CA VAL A 222 -11.80 14.04 23.48
C VAL A 222 -12.16 15.35 22.77
N VAL A 223 -13.46 15.65 22.66
CA VAL A 223 -13.95 16.88 22.00
C VAL A 223 -13.68 18.11 22.86
N ASP A 224 -13.80 18.01 24.19
CA ASP A 224 -13.47 19.11 25.10
C ASP A 224 -11.98 19.52 24.98
N ARG A 225 -11.07 18.55 24.82
CA ARG A 225 -9.66 18.84 24.55
C ARG A 225 -9.45 19.56 23.22
N LEU A 226 -10.16 19.16 22.17
CA LEU A 226 -10.12 19.85 20.88
C LEU A 226 -10.53 21.32 21.03
N PHE A 227 -11.59 21.59 21.80
CA PHE A 227 -12.04 22.95 22.07
C PHE A 227 -10.96 23.81 22.73
N VAL A 228 -10.29 23.27 23.77
CA VAL A 228 -9.22 23.97 24.48
C VAL A 228 -8.02 24.22 23.55
N MET A 229 -7.58 23.21 22.80
CA MET A 229 -6.43 23.32 21.89
C MET A 229 -6.72 24.28 20.73
N ALA A 230 -7.92 24.23 20.15
CA ALA A 230 -8.34 25.16 19.10
C ALA A 230 -8.29 26.61 19.58
N ALA A 231 -8.86 26.89 20.75
CA ALA A 231 -8.87 28.23 21.34
C ALA A 231 -7.46 28.76 21.67
N GLN A 232 -6.54 27.88 22.08
CA GLN A 232 -5.13 28.25 22.32
C GLN A 232 -4.36 28.57 21.03
N ASN A 233 -4.86 28.12 19.89
CA ASN A 233 -4.24 28.30 18.57
C ASN A 233 -5.05 29.25 17.67
N ASP A 234 -5.92 30.09 18.25
CA ASP A 234 -6.76 31.08 17.56
C ASP A 234 -7.75 30.50 16.53
N TYR A 235 -8.18 29.25 16.71
CA TYR A 235 -9.23 28.61 15.92
C TYR A 235 -10.55 28.55 16.68
N MET A 236 -11.65 28.72 15.95
CA MET A 236 -13.00 28.64 16.51
C MET A 236 -13.60 27.25 16.24
N LEU A 237 -13.88 26.52 17.32
CA LEU A 237 -14.72 25.34 17.28
C LEU A 237 -16.19 25.76 17.34
N THR A 238 -17.02 25.21 16.49
CA THR A 238 -18.48 25.35 16.55
C THR A 238 -19.14 23.99 16.70
N ASN A 239 -20.41 23.97 17.10
CA ASN A 239 -21.16 22.71 17.14
C ASN A 239 -21.38 22.21 15.72
N GLY A 240 -21.09 20.93 15.49
CA GLY A 240 -21.34 20.29 14.19
C GLY A 240 -22.82 20.32 13.81
N VAL A 241 -23.11 20.07 12.53
CA VAL A 241 -24.47 20.05 11.99
C VAL A 241 -25.35 19.09 12.82
N ASN A 242 -26.54 19.56 13.24
CA ASN A 242 -27.47 18.85 14.15
C ASN A 242 -27.03 18.70 15.62
N GLY A 243 -25.94 19.32 16.05
CA GLY A 243 -25.53 19.37 17.46
C GLY A 243 -24.87 18.09 17.99
N ASN A 244 -24.55 17.13 17.12
CA ASN A 244 -23.96 15.84 17.47
C ASN A 244 -22.49 15.75 17.02
N GLY A 245 -21.67 16.69 17.46
CA GLY A 245 -20.27 16.77 17.05
C GLY A 245 -19.67 18.17 17.17
N ALA A 246 -18.49 18.33 16.61
CA ALA A 246 -17.77 19.58 16.53
C ALA A 246 -17.26 19.84 15.12
N GLU A 247 -17.28 21.11 14.71
CA GLU A 247 -16.76 21.62 13.44
C GLU A 247 -15.65 22.63 13.75
N ILE A 248 -14.53 22.55 13.05
CA ILE A 248 -13.42 23.50 13.13
C ILE A 248 -13.05 24.03 11.75
N ALA A 249 -13.08 25.35 11.59
CA ALA A 249 -12.56 26.02 10.41
C ALA A 249 -11.06 26.28 10.58
N LEU A 250 -10.22 25.55 9.84
CA LEU A 250 -8.75 25.66 9.89
C LEU A 250 -8.19 26.78 9.00
N GLY A 251 -9.08 27.57 8.38
CA GLY A 251 -8.73 28.67 7.47
C GLY A 251 -8.45 28.19 6.04
N ARG A 252 -8.37 29.16 5.10
CA ARG A 252 -8.17 28.92 3.66
C ARG A 252 -9.21 27.95 3.04
N GLY A 253 -10.43 27.95 3.56
CA GLY A 253 -11.51 27.07 3.07
C GLY A 253 -11.44 25.63 3.57
N ILE A 254 -10.53 25.30 4.50
CA ILE A 254 -10.43 23.97 5.11
C ILE A 254 -11.33 23.91 6.34
N VAL A 255 -12.22 22.93 6.38
CA VAL A 255 -13.12 22.63 7.50
C VAL A 255 -12.96 21.17 7.89
N VAL A 256 -12.92 20.89 9.19
CA VAL A 256 -12.90 19.53 9.72
C VAL A 256 -14.08 19.35 10.65
N ASP A 257 -14.79 18.24 10.49
CA ASP A 257 -15.87 17.84 11.38
C ASP A 257 -15.52 16.54 12.09
N ILE A 258 -15.94 16.43 13.35
CA ILE A 258 -16.04 15.17 14.08
C ILE A 258 -17.47 15.01 14.57
N PHE A 259 -18.15 13.94 14.16
CA PHE A 259 -19.55 13.74 14.51
C PHE A 259 -19.91 12.26 14.61
N ASN A 260 -21.04 12.00 15.26
CA ASN A 260 -21.60 10.65 15.35
C ASN A 260 -22.53 10.39 14.17
N ASN A 261 -22.10 9.54 13.24
CA ASN A 261 -22.81 9.17 12.03
C ASN A 261 -23.88 8.09 12.30
N GLN A 262 -24.89 8.41 13.12
CA GLN A 262 -25.97 7.48 13.46
C GLN A 262 -26.96 7.33 12.29
N LEU A 263 -26.62 6.50 11.30
CA LEU A 263 -27.56 6.14 10.23
C LEU A 263 -28.44 4.93 10.62
N ASP A 264 -27.95 3.98 11.44
CA ASP A 264 -28.63 2.70 11.71
C ASP A 264 -28.70 2.29 13.19
N GLY A 265 -28.59 3.23 14.14
CA GLY A 265 -28.75 2.96 15.58
C GLY A 265 -27.54 2.32 16.27
N GLN A 266 -26.42 2.17 15.55
CA GLN A 266 -25.09 1.97 16.13
C GLN A 266 -24.31 3.29 15.98
N PRO A 267 -23.72 3.83 17.05
CA PRO A 267 -22.88 5.01 16.94
C PRO A 267 -21.59 4.67 16.18
N GLU A 268 -21.33 5.41 15.11
CA GLU A 268 -20.09 5.36 14.33
C GLU A 268 -19.52 6.78 14.31
N TRP A 269 -18.49 7.02 15.11
CA TRP A 269 -17.81 8.30 15.10
C TRP A 269 -16.94 8.41 13.85
N VAL A 270 -17.06 9.53 13.16
CA VAL A 270 -16.32 9.78 11.94
C VAL A 270 -15.71 11.17 11.97
N LEU A 271 -14.58 11.30 11.30
CA LEU A 271 -13.99 12.57 10.91
C LEU A 271 -14.32 12.83 9.44
N THR A 272 -14.53 14.09 9.07
CA THR A 272 -14.58 14.53 7.66
C THR A 272 -13.68 15.74 7.47
N VAL A 273 -13.09 15.85 6.29
CA VAL A 273 -12.32 17.02 5.86
C VAL A 273 -12.98 17.59 4.61
N HIS A 274 -13.27 18.88 4.63
CA HIS A 274 -13.81 19.60 3.50
C HIS A 274 -12.83 20.69 3.06
N ASP A 275 -12.50 20.68 1.78
CA ASP A 275 -11.84 21.80 1.10
C ASP A 275 -12.45 22.02 -0.30
N ASP A 276 -12.44 23.25 -0.80
CA ASP A 276 -13.10 23.60 -2.06
C ASP A 276 -12.55 22.82 -3.28
N ASP A 277 -11.30 22.39 -3.21
CA ASP A 277 -10.57 21.74 -4.30
C ASP A 277 -10.56 20.19 -4.20
N GLN A 278 -11.04 19.61 -3.09
CA GLN A 278 -10.92 18.18 -2.75
C GLN A 278 -9.48 17.66 -2.86
N LYS A 279 -8.55 18.36 -2.20
CA LYS A 279 -7.11 18.07 -2.22
C LYS A 279 -6.50 17.85 -0.84
N ILE A 280 -7.26 18.06 0.22
CA ILE A 280 -6.80 17.99 1.61
C ILE A 280 -7.43 16.77 2.26
N SER A 281 -6.60 15.76 2.52
CA SER A 281 -6.98 14.58 3.30
C SER A 281 -6.83 14.82 4.81
N TRP A 282 -7.36 13.92 5.64
CA TRP A 282 -7.05 13.93 7.08
C TRP A 282 -5.54 13.86 7.35
N PHE A 283 -4.81 13.07 6.57
CA PHE A 283 -3.35 13.04 6.63
C PHE A 283 -2.71 14.40 6.38
N ASP A 284 -3.19 15.16 5.38
CA ASP A 284 -2.72 16.53 5.13
C ASP A 284 -2.99 17.47 6.30
N VAL A 285 -4.12 17.30 6.99
CA VAL A 285 -4.45 18.10 8.18
C VAL A 285 -3.45 17.82 9.29
N LEU A 286 -3.18 16.54 9.61
CA LEU A 286 -2.20 16.13 10.63
C LEU A 286 -0.79 16.62 10.29
N LEU A 287 -0.45 16.69 9.01
CA LEU A 287 0.87 17.14 8.57
C LEU A 287 1.05 18.67 8.64
N ARG A 288 -0.04 19.44 8.52
CA ARG A 288 0.02 20.92 8.41
C ARG A 288 -0.34 21.65 9.70
N PHE A 289 -1.18 21.07 10.54
CA PHE A 289 -1.73 21.73 11.73
C PHE A 289 -1.27 21.01 12.99
N ASP A 290 -0.20 21.51 13.60
CA ASP A 290 0.43 20.89 14.78
C ASP A 290 -0.56 20.61 15.91
N PHE A 291 -1.45 21.57 16.22
CA PHE A 291 -2.44 21.36 17.28
C PHE A 291 -3.47 20.27 16.96
N MET A 292 -3.83 20.07 15.69
CA MET A 292 -4.73 18.98 15.28
C MET A 292 -4.01 17.63 15.38
N ARG A 293 -2.72 17.61 15.04
CA ARG A 293 -1.88 16.43 15.21
C ARG A 293 -1.71 16.07 16.68
N ASP A 294 -1.36 17.03 17.53
CA ASP A 294 -1.16 16.82 18.96
C ASP A 294 -2.46 16.31 19.59
N TRP A 295 -3.59 16.94 19.28
CA TRP A 295 -4.91 16.46 19.69
C TRP A 295 -5.17 15.02 19.23
N TYR A 296 -4.95 14.70 17.96
CA TYR A 296 -5.19 13.36 17.43
C TYR A 296 -4.29 12.31 18.10
N LEU A 297 -3.00 12.60 18.28
CA LEU A 297 -2.03 11.67 18.87
C LEU A 297 -2.25 11.46 20.37
N GLU A 298 -2.63 12.49 21.12
CA GLU A 298 -3.00 12.38 22.54
C GLU A 298 -4.27 11.53 22.77
N ASN A 299 -5.08 11.35 21.73
CA ASN A 299 -6.34 10.60 21.75
C ASN A 299 -6.32 9.42 20.77
N LEU A 300 -5.12 8.93 20.38
CA LEU A 300 -4.98 7.95 19.30
C LEU A 300 -5.69 6.64 19.62
N THR A 301 -5.74 6.24 20.90
CA THR A 301 -6.44 5.02 21.33
C THR A 301 -7.93 5.03 21.00
N GLU A 302 -8.55 6.20 20.92
CA GLU A 302 -9.96 6.37 20.57
C GLU A 302 -10.16 6.80 19.11
N LEU A 303 -9.30 7.70 18.63
CA LEU A 303 -9.47 8.39 17.35
C LEU A 303 -8.80 7.72 16.16
N GLU A 304 -7.96 6.71 16.37
CA GLU A 304 -7.23 6.10 15.26
C GLU A 304 -8.19 5.70 14.13
N ILE A 305 -7.88 6.18 12.92
CA ILE A 305 -8.66 5.85 11.73
C ILE A 305 -8.55 4.35 11.47
N THR A 306 -9.67 3.67 11.29
CA THR A 306 -9.67 2.22 11.03
C THR A 306 -9.30 1.93 9.58
N SER A 307 -8.42 0.95 9.39
CA SER A 307 -8.14 0.35 8.06
C SER A 307 -9.08 -0.82 7.77
N ASP A 308 -9.03 -1.36 6.54
CA ASP A 308 -9.79 -2.55 6.15
C ASP A 308 -9.51 -3.72 7.12
N PRO A 309 -10.49 -4.14 7.94
CA PRO A 309 -10.27 -5.13 9.00
C PRO A 309 -10.08 -6.55 8.47
N LEU A 310 -10.42 -6.81 7.21
CA LEU A 310 -10.16 -8.12 6.59
C LEU A 310 -8.69 -8.29 6.18
N ILE A 311 -7.97 -7.17 6.04
CA ILE A 311 -6.58 -7.13 5.61
C ILE A 311 -5.65 -6.79 6.78
N PHE A 312 -6.02 -5.82 7.62
CA PHE A 312 -5.17 -5.29 8.69
C PHE A 312 -5.69 -5.57 10.11
N GLY A 313 -6.67 -6.48 10.26
CA GLY A 313 -7.29 -6.84 11.53
C GLY A 313 -6.47 -7.79 12.40
#